data_AF-A0A3Q9S4V5-F1
#
_entry.id   AF-A0A3Q9S4V5-F1
#
_cell.length_a   1.000
_cell.length_b   1.000
_cell.length_c   1.000
_cell.angle_alpha   90.00
_cell.angle_beta   90.00
_cell.angle_gamma   90.00
#
_symmetry.space_group_name_H-M   'P 1'
#
loop_
_entity.id
_entity.type
_entity.pdbx_description
1 polymer ?
#
loop_
_entity_poly.entity_id
_entity_poly.type
_entity_poly.pdbx_seq_one_letter_code
_entity_poly.pdbx_strand_id
1 'polypeptide(L)'
;MLYKNDIDYETYISMKPDIVMNNSENNSITKVRQQKLGSIPVVVVHDLDTPNFVPYNTFMGKVLRAKQRADKLISFYNNVRK
;
A
#
# COMPACT_ATOMS: atom_id res chain seq x y z
N MET A 1 -23.89 4.08 7.06
CA MET A 1 -22.95 3.24 7.84
C MET A 1 -21.61 3.96 7.92
N LEU A 2 -21.21 4.40 9.11
CA LEU A 2 -19.86 4.92 9.35
C LEU A 2 -18.93 3.72 9.55
N TYR A 3 -17.97 3.51 8.66
CA TYR A 3 -16.95 2.48 8.83
C TYR A 3 -16.14 2.78 10.09
N LYS A 4 -16.11 1.83 11.03
CA LYS A 4 -15.38 1.96 12.29
C LYS A 4 -13.88 1.94 11.99
N ASN A 5 -13.20 3.06 12.25
CA ASN A 5 -11.74 3.19 12.11
C ASN A 5 -11.07 2.63 13.38
N ASP A 6 -10.91 1.32 13.45
CA ASP A 6 -10.43 0.57 14.63
C ASP A 6 -8.89 0.54 14.82
N ILE A 7 -8.13 1.39 14.12
CA ILE A 7 -6.67 1.44 14.29
C ILE A 7 -6.25 2.46 15.34
N ASP A 8 -5.34 2.05 16.20
CA ASP A 8 -4.72 2.90 17.21
C ASP A 8 -3.60 3.75 16.58
N TYR A 9 -3.96 4.96 16.18
CA TYR A 9 -3.03 5.90 15.54
C TYR A 9 -1.82 6.26 16.41
N GLU A 10 -1.98 6.32 17.73
CA GLU A 10 -0.87 6.67 18.64
C GLU A 10 0.19 5.57 18.64
N THR A 11 -0.23 4.30 18.58
CA THR A 11 0.70 3.18 18.40
C THR A 11 1.49 3.33 17.09
N TYR A 12 0.83 3.60 15.96
CA TYR A 12 1.55 3.81 14.69
C TYR A 12 2.51 5.00 14.74
N ILE A 13 2.10 6.12 15.33
CA ILE A 13 2.95 7.31 15.48
C ILE A 13 4.17 6.99 16.36
N SER A 14 3.97 6.24 17.46
CA SER A 14 5.05 5.86 18.38
C SER A 14 6.12 4.98 17.73
N MET A 15 5.74 4.18 16.73
CA MET A 15 6.66 3.36 15.94
C MET A 15 7.56 4.18 15.00
N LYS A 16 7.25 5.47 14.80
CA LYS A 16 7.97 6.39 13.89
C LYS A 16 8.17 5.82 12.47
N PRO A 17 7.11 5.32 11.80
CA PRO A 17 7.24 4.78 10.45
C PRO A 17 7.53 5.89 9.44
N ASP A 18 8.36 5.58 8.45
CA ASP A 18 8.53 6.45 7.28
C ASP A 18 7.28 6.47 6.38
N ILE A 19 6.48 5.40 6.42
CA ILE A 19 5.28 5.20 5.58
C ILE A 19 4.34 4.17 6.21
N VAL A 20 3.03 4.38 6.06
CA VAL A 20 2.00 3.38 6.41
C VAL A 20 1.38 2.85 5.12
N MET A 21 1.45 1.53 4.92
CA MET A 21 0.81 0.85 3.79
C MET A 21 -0.59 0.41 4.19
N ASN A 22 -1.55 0.73 3.32
CA ASN A 22 -2.96 0.54 3.59
C ASN A 22 -3.62 -0.27 2.47
N ASN A 23 -4.15 -1.46 2.80
CA ASN A 23 -5.03 -2.18 1.88
C ASN A 23 -6.48 -1.72 2.10
N SER A 24 -6.88 -0.67 1.40
CA SER A 24 -8.25 -0.13 1.45
C SER A 24 -8.67 0.38 0.08
N GLU A 25 -9.73 -0.19 -0.46
CA GLU A 25 -10.37 0.31 -1.68
C GLU A 25 -11.22 1.57 -1.43
N ASN A 26 -11.46 1.91 -0.16
CA ASN A 26 -12.27 3.06 0.21
C ASN A 26 -11.41 4.32 0.41
N ASN A 27 -11.58 5.28 -0.51
CA ASN A 27 -10.89 6.58 -0.48
C ASN A 27 -11.15 7.40 0.80
N SER A 28 -12.33 7.26 1.40
CA SER A 28 -12.76 8.04 2.56
C SER A 28 -12.04 7.56 3.81
N ILE A 29 -11.84 6.24 3.94
CA ILE A 29 -11.04 5.65 5.02
C ILE A 29 -9.58 6.11 4.90
N THR A 30 -8.99 6.02 3.71
CA THR A 30 -7.62 6.49 3.47
C THR A 30 -7.45 7.97 3.81
N LYS A 31 -8.43 8.81 3.46
CA LYS A 31 -8.39 10.25 3.80
C LYS A 31 -8.40 10.49 5.31
N VAL A 32 -9.25 9.78 6.06
CA VAL A 32 -9.26 9.89 7.54
C VAL A 32 -7.93 9.41 8.12
N ARG A 33 -7.38 8.31 7.60
CA ARG A 33 -6.07 7.78 8.04
C ARG A 33 -4.95 8.78 7.80
N GLN A 34 -4.90 9.38 6.61
CA GLN A 34 -3.90 10.42 6.31
C GLN A 34 -4.05 11.64 7.23
N GLN A 35 -5.28 12.06 7.54
CA GLN A 35 -5.51 13.16 8.48
C GLN A 35 -5.05 12.83 9.90
N LYS A 36 -5.27 11.59 10.36
CA LYS A 36 -4.93 11.16 11.72
C LYS A 36 -3.43 10.86 11.91
N LEU A 37 -2.77 10.33 10.89
CA LEU A 37 -1.33 10.04 10.90
C LEU A 37 -0.46 11.28 10.62
N GLY A 38 -1.08 12.42 10.33
CA GLY A 38 -0.40 13.69 10.16
C GLY A 38 0.61 13.67 9.01
N SER A 39 1.89 13.92 9.33
CA SER A 39 2.97 13.95 8.35
C SER A 39 3.45 12.58 7.89
N ILE A 40 3.02 11.49 8.56
CA ILE A 40 3.35 10.13 8.13
C ILE A 40 2.54 9.84 6.86
N PRO A 41 3.18 9.56 5.72
CA PRO A 41 2.47 9.30 4.47
C PRO A 41 1.72 7.97 4.52
N VAL A 42 0.48 7.99 4.06
CA VAL A 42 -0.36 6.79 3.88
C VAL A 42 -0.42 6.45 2.42
N VAL A 43 0.03 5.24 2.07
CA VAL A 43 0.04 4.75 0.70
C VAL A 43 -0.92 3.57 0.57
N VAL A 44 -1.84 3.68 -0.39
CA VAL A 44 -2.78 2.60 -0.68
C VAL A 44 -2.09 1.54 -1.53
N VAL A 45 -2.20 0.29 -1.11
CA VAL A 45 -1.73 -0.87 -1.85
C VAL A 45 -2.94 -1.76 -2.04
N HIS A 46 -3.27 -2.09 -3.29
CA HIS A 46 -4.40 -2.96 -3.60
C HIS A 46 -3.95 -4.40 -3.77
N ASP A 47 -4.87 -5.33 -3.57
CA ASP A 47 -4.63 -6.74 -3.82
C ASP A 47 -4.29 -7.00 -5.30
N LEU A 48 -3.48 -8.04 -5.48
CA LEU A 48 -2.81 -8.39 -6.73
C LEU A 48 -3.71 -9.09 -7.75
N ASP A 49 -5.03 -9.01 -7.56
CA ASP A 49 -6.00 -9.59 -8.46
C ASP A 49 -5.93 -8.89 -9.82
N THR A 50 -5.24 -9.66 -10.67
CA THR A 50 -5.08 -9.75 -12.11
C THR A 50 -4.88 -8.51 -13.02
N PRO A 51 -5.78 -7.53 -13.21
CA PRO A 51 -5.49 -6.41 -14.13
C PRO A 51 -4.34 -5.48 -13.70
N ASN A 52 -4.19 -5.21 -12.41
CA ASN A 52 -3.30 -4.15 -11.92
C ASN A 52 -2.00 -4.65 -11.26
N PHE A 53 -1.70 -5.95 -11.39
CA PHE A 53 -0.53 -6.58 -10.79
C PHE A 53 0.79 -5.88 -11.19
N VAL A 54 0.99 -5.61 -12.49
CA VAL A 54 2.20 -4.95 -13.00
C VAL A 54 2.36 -3.51 -12.47
N PRO A 55 1.37 -2.61 -12.60
CA PRO A 55 1.51 -1.25 -12.09
C PRO A 55 1.73 -1.19 -10.57
N TYR A 56 1.03 -2.01 -9.78
CA TYR A 56 1.23 -2.02 -8.32
C TYR A 56 2.62 -2.50 -7.92
N ASN A 57 3.10 -3.60 -8.48
CA ASN A 57 4.45 -4.08 -8.16
C ASN A 57 5.53 -3.12 -8.63
N THR A 58 5.32 -2.42 -9.75
CA THR A 58 6.23 -1.37 -10.22
C THR A 58 6.30 -0.21 -9.23
N PHE A 59 5.14 0.24 -8.74
CA PHE A 59 5.06 1.30 -7.75
C PHE A 59 5.73 0.89 -6.43
N MET A 60 5.43 -0.31 -5.91
CA MET A 60 6.07 -0.84 -4.70
C MET A 60 7.57 -0.99 -4.85
N GLY A 61 8.06 -1.41 -6.02
CA GLY A 61 9.49 -1.46 -6.34
C GLY A 61 10.17 -0.09 -6.23
N LYS A 62 9.46 1.01 -6.53
CA LYS A 62 9.98 2.38 -6.36
C LYS A 62 9.96 2.80 -4.89
N VAL A 63 8.82 2.65 -4.20
CA VAL A 63 8.64 3.02 -2.79
C VAL A 63 9.68 2.32 -1.89
N LEU A 64 9.87 1.02 -2.10
CA LEU A 64 10.78 0.20 -1.31
C LEU A 64 12.22 0.20 -1.83
N ARG A 65 12.53 0.98 -2.87
CA ARG A 65 13.84 0.97 -3.56
C ARG A 65 14.27 -0.45 -3.98
N ALA A 66 13.31 -1.29 -4.34
CA ALA A 66 13.46 -2.71 -4.63
C ALA A 66 13.14 -3.07 -6.08
N LYS A 67 13.43 -2.15 -7.03
CA LYS A 67 13.06 -2.29 -8.45
C LYS A 67 13.42 -3.67 -9.04
N GLN A 68 14.65 -4.16 -8.84
CA GLN A 68 15.07 -5.45 -9.38
C GLN A 68 14.24 -6.64 -8.85
N ARG A 69 13.80 -6.58 -7.58
CA ARG A 69 12.96 -7.63 -6.99
C ARG A 69 11.53 -7.55 -7.54
N ALA A 70 11.00 -6.34 -7.69
CA ALA A 70 9.71 -6.12 -8.32
C ALA A 70 9.71 -6.59 -9.78
N ASP A 71 10.76 -6.29 -10.56
CA ASP A 71 10.91 -6.73 -11.95
C ASP A 71 10.91 -8.26 -12.04
N LYS A 72 11.66 -8.96 -11.16
CA LYS A 72 11.68 -10.44 -11.10
C LYS A 72 10.29 -11.02 -10.82
N LEU A 73 9.57 -10.45 -9.85
CA LEU A 73 8.22 -10.86 -9.50
C LEU A 73 7.25 -10.65 -10.68
N ILE A 74 7.36 -9.50 -11.36
CA ILE A 74 6.56 -9.19 -12.55
C ILE A 74 6.82 -10.19 -13.67
N SER A 75 8.09 -10.47 -13.97
CA SER A 75 8.47 -11.44 -15.01
C SER A 75 7.96 -12.85 -14.70
N PHE A 76 8.05 -13.30 -13.45
CA PHE A 76 7.54 -14.62 -13.04
C PHE A 76 6.05 -14.76 -13.32
N TYR A 77 5.23 -13.82 -12.83
CA TYR A 77 3.77 -13.89 -13.01
C TYR A 77 3.32 -13.72 -14.46
N ASN A 78 4.02 -12.90 -15.26
CA ASN A 78 3.74 -12.77 -16.69
C ASN A 78 4.06 -14.05 -17.49
N ASN A 79 4.97 -14.89 -16.99
CA ASN A 79 5.30 -16.17 -17.62
C ASN A 79 4.36 -17.30 -17.17
N VAL A 80 3.84 -17.26 -15.94
CA VAL A 80 2.88 -18.25 -15.42
C VAL A 80 1.45 -18.03 -15.93
N ARG A 81 1.07 -16.78 -16.23
CA ARG A 81 -0.25 -16.44 -16.79
C ARG A 81 -0.38 -16.61 -18.32
N LYS A 82 0.65 -17.15 -18.99
CA LYS A 82 0.56 -17.58 -20.39
C LYS A 82 -0.04 -18.96 -20.47
#